data_AF-A0AB74TPU0-F1
#
_entry.id   AF-A0AB74TPU0-F1
#
_cell.length_a   1.000
_cell.length_b   1.000
_cell.length_c   1.000
_cell.angle_alpha   90.00
_cell.angle_beta   90.00
_cell.angle_gamma   90.00
#
_symmetry.space_group_name_H-M   'P 1'
#
loop_
_entity.id
_entity.type
_entity.pdbx_description
1 polymer ?
#
loop_
_entity_poly.entity_id
_entity_poly.type
_entity_poly.pdbx_seq_one_letter_code
_entity_poly.pdbx_strand_id
1 'polypeptide(L)' 'MDIMTKMNNETLTFIRIVLPWASKEIEENGGTTYFFKENTPDYILELFEEIKSEVEFKIN' A
#
# COMPACT_ATOMS: atom_id res chain seq x y z
N MET A 1 -16.74 16.94 7.62
CA MET A 1 -16.82 15.50 7.24
C MET A 1 -15.43 14.97 7.50
N ASP A 2 -15.10 14.82 8.78
CA ASP A 2 -13.73 14.75 9.27
C ASP A 2 -13.35 13.31 9.56
N ILE A 3 -13.45 12.48 8.51
CA ILE A 3 -12.93 11.12 8.50
C ILE A 3 -11.53 11.16 7.87
N MET A 4 -10.72 12.17 8.24
CA MET A 4 -9.27 12.03 8.20
C MET A 4 -8.82 11.55 9.59
N THR A 5 -9.46 10.48 10.07
CA THR A 5 -8.96 9.69 11.20
C THR A 5 -7.51 9.40 10.87
N LYS A 6 -6.63 10.03 11.64
CA LYS A 6 -5.19 10.24 11.48
C LYS A 6 -4.44 9.02 10.88
N MET A 7 -4.56 8.82 9.57
CA MET A 7 -3.73 7.84 8.86
C MET A 7 -2.28 8.25 9.09
N ASN A 8 -1.43 7.30 9.50
CA ASN A 8 -0.01 7.55 9.64
C ASN A 8 0.60 7.92 8.27
N ASN A 9 1.78 8.54 8.30
CA ASN A 9 2.40 9.07 7.09
C ASN A 9 2.68 7.96 6.07
N GLU A 10 2.95 6.77 6.57
CA GLU A 10 3.25 5.54 5.84
C GLU A 10 2.02 5.06 5.08
N THR A 11 0.85 5.04 5.72
CA THR A 11 -0.45 4.74 5.08
C THR A 11 -0.78 5.77 4.00
N LEU A 12 -0.56 7.06 4.26
CA LEU A 12 -0.77 8.11 3.25
C LEU A 12 0.18 7.96 2.07
N THR A 13 1.44 7.59 2.35
CA THR A 13 2.48 7.33 1.35
C THR A 13 2.10 6.13 0.49
N PHE A 14 1.63 5.06 1.12
CA PHE A 14 1.13 3.88 0.41
C PHE A 14 -0.01 4.27 -0.55
N ILE A 15 -1.08 4.91 -0.05
CA ILE A 15 -2.25 5.26 -0.87
C ILE A 15 -1.89 6.21 -2.01
N ARG A 16 -1.04 7.20 -1.76
CA ARG A 16 -0.75 8.27 -2.73
C ARG A 16 0.34 7.93 -3.73
N ILE A 17 1.34 7.16 -3.31
CA ILE A 17 2.56 6.92 -4.07
C ILE A 17 2.62 5.49 -4.57
N VAL A 18 2.38 4.50 -3.71
CA VAL A 18 2.57 3.07 -4.03
C VAL A 18 1.34 2.46 -4.72
N LEU A 19 0.15 2.63 -4.14
CA LEU A 19 -1.10 2.04 -4.60
C LEU A 19 -1.44 2.36 -6.08
N PRO A 20 -1.15 3.55 -6.64
CA PRO A 20 -1.40 3.82 -8.06
C PRO A 20 -0.61 2.93 -9.04
N TRP A 21 0.48 2.29 -8.57
CA TRP A 21 1.26 1.33 -9.33
C TRP A 21 0.76 -0.10 -9.20
N ALA A 22 -0.16 -0.37 -8.28
CA ALA A 22 -0.84 -1.65 -8.23
C ALA A 22 -1.69 -1.83 -9.50
N SER A 23 -1.57 -3.01 -10.10
CA SER A 23 -2.38 -3.48 -11.22
C SER A 23 -3.55 -4.34 -10.75
N LYS A 24 -3.37 -5.05 -9.63
CA LYS A 24 -4.35 -5.94 -9.03
C LYS A 24 -4.11 -6.05 -7.53
N GLU A 25 -5.19 -6.18 -6.78
CA GLU A 25 -5.18 -6.59 -5.38
C GLU A 25 -5.94 -7.91 -5.23
N ILE A 26 -5.45 -8.78 -4.35
CA ILE A 26 -6.12 -10.03 -3.98
C ILE A 26 -6.19 -10.07 -2.46
N GLU A 27 -7.41 -10.16 -1.92
CA GLU A 27 -7.64 -10.41 -0.50
C GLU A 27 -7.81 -11.92 -0.27
N GLU A 28 -6.89 -12.52 0.49
CA GLU A 28 -6.90 -13.94 0.83
C GLU A 28 -6.44 -14.17 2.28
N ASN A 29 -7.18 -15.02 3.01
CA ASN A 29 -6.78 -15.65 4.28
C ASN A 29 -6.42 -14.78 5.48
N GLY A 30 -6.58 -13.47 5.47
CA GLY A 30 -5.83 -12.70 6.45
C GLY A 30 -4.88 -11.68 5.81
N GLY A 31 -4.78 -11.57 4.48
CA GLY A 31 -4.10 -10.44 3.88
C GLY A 31 -4.50 -10.00 2.48
N THR A 32 -4.14 -8.74 2.18
CA THR A 32 -4.15 -8.17 0.83
C THR A 32 -2.77 -8.31 0.21
N THR A 33 -2.70 -9.00 -0.93
CA THR A 33 -1.52 -9.05 -1.80
C THR A 33 -1.70 -8.07 -2.95
N TYR A 34 -0.75 -7.14 -3.12
CA TYR A 34 -0.72 -6.18 -4.22
C TYR A 34 0.23 -6.66 -5.33
N PHE A 35 -0.27 -6.70 -6.56
CA PHE A 35 0.52 -7.00 -7.76
C PHE A 35 0.82 -5.70 -8.50
N PHE A 36 2.09 -5.35 -8.62
CA PHE A 36 2.52 -4.12 -9.27
C PHE A 36 2.59 -4.27 -10.80
N LYS A 37 2.41 -3.16 -11.53
CA LYS A 37 2.57 -3.12 -12.99
C LYS A 37 4.01 -3.46 -13.38
N GLU A 38 4.22 -4.05 -14.56
CA GLU A 38 5.56 -4.43 -15.04
C GLU A 38 6.53 -3.24 -15.18
N ASN A 39 6.00 -2.03 -15.43
CA ASN A 39 6.77 -0.80 -15.56
C ASN A 39 6.88 -0.01 -14.25
N THR A 40 6.58 -0.63 -13.12
CA THR A 40 6.70 0.02 -11.81
C THR A 40 8.17 0.30 -11.52
N PRO A 41 8.55 1.55 -11.19
CA PRO A 41 9.92 1.87 -10.86
C PRO A 41 10.40 1.14 -9.60
N ASP A 42 11.67 0.73 -9.59
CA ASP A 42 12.26 -0.01 -8.46
C ASP A 42 12.10 0.74 -7.13
N TYR A 43 12.25 2.07 -7.13
CA TYR A 43 12.10 2.89 -5.91
C TYR A 43 10.69 2.81 -5.30
N ILE A 44 9.65 2.50 -6.09
CA ILE A 44 8.29 2.31 -5.58
C ILE A 44 8.18 0.95 -4.86
N LEU A 45 8.86 -0.07 -5.37
CA LEU A 45 8.90 -1.40 -4.77
C LEU A 45 9.69 -1.36 -3.46
N GLU A 46 10.83 -0.67 -3.44
CA GLU A 46 11.62 -0.42 -2.23
C GLU A 46 10.80 0.34 -1.18
N LEU A 47 10.12 1.43 -1.59
CA LEU A 47 9.26 2.20 -0.70
C LEU A 47 8.12 1.35 -0.12
N PHE A 48 7.52 0.46 -0.90
CA PHE A 48 6.51 -0.47 -0.41
C PHE A 48 7.09 -1.43 0.64
N GLU A 49 8.27 -2.01 0.39
CA GLU A 49 8.94 -2.91 1.32
C GLU A 49 9.30 -2.23 2.65
N GLU A 50 9.64 -0.94 2.63
CA GLU A 50 9.92 -0.15 3.83
C GLU A 50 8.66 0.15 4.66
N ILE A 51 7.55 0.49 3.99
CA ILE A 51 6.34 0.96 4.69
C ILE A 51 5.34 -0.16 5.00
N LYS A 52 5.42 -1.34 4.34
CA LYS A 52 4.38 -2.39 4.43
C LYS A 52 4.13 -2.89 5.86
N SER A 53 5.10 -2.83 6.76
CA SER A 53 4.93 -3.21 8.17
C SER A 53 4.21 -2.14 9.00
N GLU A 54 4.30 -0.88 8.58
CA GLU A 54 3.72 0.29 9.25
C GLU A 54 2.34 0.66 8.70
N VAL A 55 1.99 0.10 7.54
CA VAL A 55 0.67 0.27 6.93
C VAL A 55 -0.33 -0.61 7.69
N GLU A 56 -1.01 -0.02 8.69
CA GLU A 56 -2.05 -0.66 9.51
C GLU A 56 -3.38 -0.91 8.77
N PHE A 57 -3.37 -1.10 7.45
CA PHE A 57 -4.52 -1.77 6.85
C PHE A 57 -4.54 -3.18 7.44
N LYS A 58 -5.65 -3.57 8.06
CA LYS A 58 -5.94 -4.99 8.30
C LYS A 58 -6.09 -5.67 6.93
N ILE A 59 -4.95 -5.92 6.31
CA ILE A 59 -4.61 -7.10 5.53
C ILE A 59 -5.09 -8.23 6.46
N ASN A 60 -6.31 -8.71 6.16
CA ASN A 60 -7.03 -9.73 6.91
C ASN A 60 -7.81 -10.60 5.90
#